data_AF-F8F8R5-F1
#
_entry.id   AF-F8F8R5-F1
#
_cell.length_a   1.000
_cell.length_b   1.000
_cell.length_c   1.000
_cell.angle_alpha   90.00
_cell.angle_beta   90.00
_cell.angle_gamma   90.00
#
_symmetry.space_group_name_H-M   'P 1'
#
loop_
_entity.id
_entity.type
_entity.pdbx_description
1 polymer ?
#
loop_
_entity_poly.entity_id
_entity_poly.type
_entity_poly.pdbx_seq_one_letter_code
_entity_poly.pdbx_strand_id
1 'polypeptide(L)'
;MTFLSGLLHNRLQRVICVILLTAGLTWLYLWWRILDHTVSAYFQAGGFWLGLLLFLSGMVPGRDGSRKAGRLEFMAGALLMLLWLFLAFVYGITTADDKFQAAHAEVRDAKMEQIDIKHIPSVPKTFAKYKGDKMLGQVPNFSYYQMGDYSIQKIDNELVWVAPVEYNGFFKSLSAKTVTAYVKISAEDENAPAELMSGYAMKYVPSGYFSGNIYRHIRADYPSAVLFEASFEPKDDGSPVYVVPYGHYESTVTYRTSTGYSS
;
A
#
# COMPACT_ATOMS: atom_id res chain seq x y z
N MET A 1 5.18 26.97 -28.70
CA MET A 1 3.74 26.84 -29.07
C MET A 1 3.50 26.16 -30.42
N THR A 2 4.51 25.95 -31.28
CA THR A 2 4.36 25.33 -32.61
C THR A 2 4.38 23.79 -32.64
N PHE A 3 4.96 23.14 -31.62
CA PHE A 3 5.00 21.66 -31.55
C PHE A 3 3.65 21.05 -31.15
N LEU A 4 2.96 21.65 -30.16
CA LEU A 4 1.62 21.26 -29.73
C LEU A 4 0.56 21.49 -30.83
N SER A 5 0.70 22.55 -31.64
CA SER A 5 -0.24 22.81 -32.74
C SER A 5 -0.11 21.80 -33.88
N GLY A 6 1.09 21.27 -34.14
CA GLY A 6 1.31 20.20 -35.13
C GLY A 6 0.78 18.84 -34.67
N LEU A 7 0.94 18.52 -33.37
CA LEU A 7 0.46 17.27 -32.76
C LEU A 7 -1.08 17.14 -32.77
N LEU A 8 -1.77 18.28 -32.66
CA LEU A 8 -3.23 18.37 -32.70
C LEU A 8 -3.81 18.38 -34.12
N HIS A 9 -2.97 18.39 -35.17
CA HIS A 9 -3.44 18.58 -36.55
C HIS A 9 -3.85 17.27 -37.24
N ASN A 10 -3.23 16.15 -36.86
CA ASN A 10 -3.57 14.81 -37.37
C ASN A 10 -4.48 14.07 -36.36
N ARG A 11 -5.67 13.64 -36.80
CA ARG A 11 -6.64 12.94 -35.95
C ARG A 11 -6.04 11.69 -35.30
N LEU A 12 -5.27 10.90 -36.05
CA LEU A 12 -4.64 9.69 -35.53
C LEU A 12 -3.66 10.01 -34.40
N GLN A 13 -2.84 11.06 -34.58
CA GLN A 13 -1.89 11.50 -33.55
C GLN A 13 -2.63 11.97 -32.30
N ARG A 14 -3.74 12.72 -32.44
CA ARG A 14 -4.57 13.13 -31.31
C ARG A 14 -5.09 11.96 -30.48
N VAL A 15 -5.67 10.95 -31.14
CA VAL A 15 -6.20 9.76 -30.45
C VAL A 15 -5.08 9.02 -29.72
N ILE A 16 -3.92 8.84 -30.36
CA ILE A 16 -2.74 8.24 -29.73
C ILE A 16 -2.30 9.05 -28.51
N CYS A 17 -2.25 10.38 -28.61
CA CYS A 17 -1.91 11.24 -27.49
C CYS A 17 -2.90 11.12 -26.33
N VAL A 18 -4.21 11.08 -26.60
CA VAL A 18 -5.23 10.87 -25.57
C VAL A 18 -5.01 9.53 -24.84
N ILE A 19 -4.76 8.45 -25.58
CA ILE A 19 -4.51 7.12 -25.01
C ILE A 19 -3.23 7.12 -24.18
N LEU A 20 -2.12 7.66 -24.69
CA LEU A 20 -0.84 7.67 -23.98
C LEU A 20 -0.87 8.56 -22.73
N LEU A 21 -1.50 9.74 -22.82
CA LEU A 21 -1.63 10.65 -21.69
C LEU A 21 -2.49 10.03 -20.58
N THR A 22 -3.62 9.42 -20.93
CA THR A 22 -4.48 8.75 -19.94
C THR A 22 -3.80 7.56 -19.32
N ALA A 23 -3.19 6.68 -20.12
CA ALA A 23 -2.43 5.54 -19.61
C ALA A 23 -1.30 5.98 -18.66
N GLY A 24 -0.55 7.03 -19.02
CA GLY A 24 0.52 7.60 -18.20
C GLY A 24 0.01 8.19 -16.88
N LEU A 25 -1.08 8.95 -16.92
CA LEU A 25 -1.69 9.52 -15.71
C LEU A 25 -2.28 8.45 -14.80
N THR A 26 -2.94 7.44 -15.35
CA THR A 26 -3.46 6.29 -14.59
C THR A 26 -2.33 5.49 -13.96
N TRP A 27 -1.26 5.23 -14.71
CA TRP A 27 -0.07 4.57 -14.17
C TRP A 27 0.53 5.36 -13.01
N LEU A 28 0.69 6.68 -13.16
CA LEU A 28 1.21 7.55 -12.10
C LEU A 28 0.29 7.56 -10.87
N TYR A 29 -1.03 7.56 -11.07
CA TYR A 29 -2.02 7.50 -9.99
C TYR A 29 -1.94 6.18 -9.21
N LEU A 30 -1.96 5.04 -9.90
CA LEU A 30 -1.86 3.70 -9.28
C LEU A 30 -0.52 3.52 -8.59
N TRP A 31 0.55 4.05 -9.18
CA TRP A 31 1.87 4.07 -8.57
C TRP A 31 1.86 4.92 -7.30
N TRP A 32 1.34 6.14 -7.33
CA TRP A 32 1.29 7.01 -6.14
C TRP A 32 0.46 6.40 -5.01
N ARG A 33 -0.68 5.79 -5.33
CA ARG A 33 -1.60 5.18 -4.36
C ARG A 33 -1.18 3.79 -3.89
N ILE A 34 -0.14 3.18 -4.47
CA ILE A 34 0.33 1.83 -4.10
C ILE A 34 -0.83 0.82 -4.19
N LEU A 35 -1.65 0.91 -5.25
CA LEU A 35 -2.82 0.01 -5.43
C LEU A 35 -2.38 -1.40 -5.85
N ASP A 36 -3.15 -2.18 -6.59
CA ASP A 36 -2.77 -3.39 -7.33
C ASP A 36 -2.49 -3.03 -8.82
N HIS A 37 -1.59 -3.72 -9.52
CA HIS A 37 -1.27 -3.43 -10.95
C HIS A 37 -2.05 -4.40 -11.85
N THR A 38 -3.35 -4.54 -11.60
CA THR A 38 -4.25 -5.42 -12.36
C THR A 38 -4.94 -4.66 -13.49
N VAL A 39 -5.37 -5.37 -14.54
CA VAL A 39 -6.12 -4.76 -15.65
C VAL A 39 -7.40 -4.07 -15.16
N SER A 40 -8.07 -4.66 -14.16
CA SER A 40 -9.23 -4.07 -13.48
C SER A 40 -8.90 -2.75 -12.80
N ALA A 41 -7.76 -2.64 -12.10
CA ALA A 41 -7.34 -1.39 -11.46
C ALA A 41 -7.08 -0.27 -12.47
N TYR A 42 -6.41 -0.57 -13.59
CA TYR A 42 -6.22 0.39 -14.69
C TYR A 42 -7.55 0.83 -15.31
N PHE A 43 -8.47 -0.11 -15.54
CA PHE A 43 -9.79 0.21 -16.08
C PHE A 43 -10.62 1.05 -15.10
N GLN A 44 -10.64 0.72 -13.80
CA GLN A 44 -11.37 1.48 -12.80
C GLN A 44 -10.80 2.89 -12.61
N ALA A 45 -9.47 3.04 -12.55
CA ALA A 45 -8.82 4.33 -12.33
C ALA A 45 -8.77 5.22 -13.59
N GLY A 46 -8.66 4.63 -14.79
CA GLY A 46 -8.42 5.36 -16.04
C GLY A 46 -9.52 5.28 -17.09
N GLY A 47 -10.36 4.24 -17.05
CA GLY A 47 -11.33 3.94 -18.11
C GLY A 47 -12.34 5.05 -18.35
N PHE A 48 -12.86 5.66 -17.28
CA PHE A 48 -13.75 6.83 -17.39
C PHE A 48 -13.07 8.00 -18.09
N TRP A 49 -11.86 8.36 -17.67
CA TRP A 49 -11.10 9.49 -18.23
C TRP A 49 -10.71 9.25 -19.68
N LEU A 50 -10.32 8.02 -20.03
CA LEU A 50 -10.07 7.63 -21.41
C LEU A 50 -11.33 7.76 -22.26
N GLY A 51 -12.47 7.24 -21.78
CA GLY A 51 -13.75 7.38 -22.46
C GLY A 51 -14.16 8.84 -22.66
N LEU A 52 -14.02 9.67 -21.62
CA LEU A 52 -14.34 11.10 -21.67
C LEU A 52 -13.46 11.86 -22.66
N LEU A 53 -12.15 11.62 -22.66
CA LEU A 53 -11.24 12.33 -23.56
C LEU A 53 -11.40 11.88 -25.02
N LEU A 54 -11.71 10.60 -25.28
CA LEU A 54 -12.08 10.13 -26.61
C LEU A 54 -13.42 10.73 -27.07
N PHE A 55 -14.40 10.81 -26.17
CA PHE A 55 -15.70 11.44 -26.43
C PHE A 55 -15.51 12.90 -26.87
N LEU A 56 -14.75 13.68 -26.09
CA LEU A 56 -14.43 15.08 -26.39
C LEU A 56 -13.59 15.22 -27.67
N SER A 57 -12.63 14.32 -27.90
CA SER A 57 -11.86 14.28 -29.15
C SER A 57 -12.75 14.12 -30.37
N GLY A 58 -13.74 13.22 -30.30
CA GLY A 58 -14.68 12.95 -31.40
C GLY A 58 -15.54 14.15 -31.79
N MET A 59 -15.78 15.09 -30.87
CA MET A 59 -16.52 16.33 -31.13
C MET A 59 -15.72 17.35 -31.95
N VAL A 60 -14.38 17.29 -31.91
CA VAL A 60 -13.53 18.23 -32.64
C VAL A 60 -13.44 17.81 -34.11
N PRO A 61 -13.78 18.69 -35.07
CA PRO A 61 -13.61 18.43 -36.50
C PRO A 61 -12.15 18.13 -36.87
N GLY A 62 -11.95 17.45 -37.99
CA GLY A 62 -10.63 17.05 -38.48
C GLY A 62 -10.40 17.68 -39.83
N ARG A 63 -9.13 17.74 -40.25
CA ARG A 63 -8.70 18.44 -41.45
C ARG A 63 -9.43 18.00 -42.72
N ASP A 64 -9.78 16.72 -42.84
CA ASP A 64 -10.46 16.17 -44.02
C ASP A 64 -11.96 16.49 -44.10
N GLY A 65 -12.54 17.16 -43.09
CA GLY A 65 -13.99 17.43 -43.01
C GLY A 65 -14.87 16.17 -42.85
N SER A 66 -14.29 14.97 -42.99
CA SER A 66 -14.97 13.69 -42.79
C SER A 66 -15.41 13.52 -41.34
N ARG A 67 -16.73 13.41 -41.15
CA ARG A 67 -17.37 13.21 -39.84
C ARG A 67 -17.39 11.74 -39.39
N LYS A 68 -17.04 10.78 -40.27
CA LYS A 68 -17.15 9.34 -39.98
C LYS A 68 -16.19 8.92 -38.85
N ALA A 69 -14.92 9.31 -38.94
CA ALA A 69 -13.90 8.96 -37.93
C ALA A 69 -14.19 9.61 -36.57
N GLY A 70 -14.54 10.91 -36.54
CA GLY A 70 -14.90 11.60 -35.29
C GLY A 70 -16.16 11.03 -34.63
N ARG A 71 -17.14 10.57 -35.42
CA ARG A 71 -18.33 9.87 -34.90
C ARG A 71 -17.96 8.53 -34.26
N LEU A 72 -17.02 7.79 -34.84
CA LEU A 72 -16.55 6.55 -34.25
C LEU A 72 -15.82 6.79 -32.91
N GLU A 73 -14.93 7.78 -32.85
CA GLU A 73 -14.25 8.20 -31.59
C GLU A 73 -15.28 8.60 -30.51
N PHE A 74 -16.27 9.40 -30.90
CA PHE A 74 -17.35 9.84 -30.03
C PHE A 74 -18.16 8.65 -29.48
N MET A 75 -18.58 7.74 -30.37
CA MET A 75 -19.35 6.55 -29.98
C MET A 75 -18.53 5.60 -29.12
N ALA A 76 -17.24 5.40 -29.44
CA ALA A 76 -16.34 4.58 -28.64
C ALA A 76 -16.12 5.17 -27.24
N GLY A 77 -15.90 6.49 -27.15
CA GLY A 77 -15.77 7.18 -25.86
C GLY A 77 -17.03 7.09 -25.02
N ALA A 78 -18.20 7.33 -25.63
CA ALA A 78 -19.50 7.19 -24.95
C ALA A 78 -19.74 5.76 -24.45
N LEU A 79 -19.45 4.75 -25.28
CA LEU A 79 -19.60 3.34 -24.92
C LEU A 79 -18.68 2.96 -23.76
N LEU A 80 -17.41 3.38 -23.79
CA LEU A 80 -16.46 3.14 -22.71
C LEU A 80 -16.89 3.77 -21.39
N MET A 81 -17.41 5.00 -21.43
CA MET A 81 -17.96 5.67 -20.23
C MET A 81 -19.17 4.93 -19.67
N LEU A 82 -20.11 4.51 -20.53
CA LEU A 82 -21.29 3.76 -20.11
C LEU A 82 -20.90 2.39 -19.54
N LEU A 83 -19.96 1.70 -20.17
CA LEU A 83 -19.42 0.43 -19.66
C LEU A 83 -18.75 0.62 -18.30
N TRP A 84 -17.95 1.67 -18.14
CA TRP A 84 -17.31 1.98 -16.87
C TRP A 84 -18.34 2.31 -15.79
N LEU A 85 -19.37 3.12 -16.09
CA LEU A 85 -20.44 3.45 -15.15
C LEU A 85 -21.24 2.21 -14.75
N PHE A 86 -21.57 1.35 -15.72
CA PHE A 86 -22.24 0.09 -15.46
C PHE A 86 -21.40 -0.80 -14.55
N LEU A 87 -20.12 -0.99 -14.85
CA LEU A 87 -19.23 -1.78 -14.02
C LEU A 87 -19.02 -1.16 -12.64
N ALA A 88 -18.88 0.16 -12.52
CA ALA A 88 -18.77 0.84 -11.23
C ALA A 88 -20.02 0.63 -10.36
N PHE A 89 -21.20 0.69 -10.97
CA PHE A 89 -22.47 0.44 -10.28
C PHE A 89 -22.64 -1.03 -9.89
N VAL A 90 -22.40 -1.97 -10.82
CA VAL A 90 -22.48 -3.41 -10.55
C VAL A 90 -21.47 -3.82 -9.47
N TYR A 91 -20.23 -3.37 -9.57
CA TYR A 91 -19.18 -3.65 -8.58
C TYR A 91 -19.56 -3.12 -7.19
N GLY A 92 -20.20 -1.95 -7.13
CA GLY A 92 -20.73 -1.39 -5.88
C GLY A 92 -21.78 -2.28 -5.23
N ILE A 93 -22.66 -2.90 -6.02
CA ILE A 93 -23.73 -3.78 -5.52
C ILE A 93 -23.19 -5.17 -5.17
N THR A 94 -22.39 -5.78 -6.04
CA THR A 94 -21.89 -7.16 -5.83
C THR A 94 -20.91 -7.27 -4.67
N THR A 95 -20.14 -6.21 -4.39
CA THR A 95 -19.16 -6.18 -3.29
C THR A 95 -19.78 -5.71 -1.97
N ALA A 96 -21.04 -5.28 -1.96
CA ALA A 96 -21.71 -4.79 -0.75
C ALA A 96 -21.85 -5.92 0.28
N ASP A 97 -22.25 -7.11 -0.17
CA ASP A 97 -22.40 -8.29 0.70
C ASP A 97 -21.05 -8.80 1.20
N ASP A 98 -20.03 -8.87 0.34
CA ASP A 98 -18.69 -9.32 0.75
C ASP A 98 -18.06 -8.39 1.79
N LYS A 99 -18.26 -7.07 1.66
CA LYS A 99 -17.79 -6.08 2.66
C LYS A 99 -18.56 -6.16 3.96
N PHE A 100 -19.87 -6.40 3.89
CA PHE A 100 -20.70 -6.60 5.07
C PHE A 100 -20.28 -7.87 5.81
N GLN A 101 -20.09 -8.98 5.08
CA GLN A 101 -19.64 -10.24 5.66
C GLN A 101 -18.20 -10.18 6.16
N ALA A 102 -17.29 -9.43 5.53
CA ALA A 102 -15.94 -9.21 6.05
C ALA A 102 -15.93 -8.38 7.34
N ALA A 103 -16.82 -7.40 7.46
CA ALA A 103 -16.99 -6.62 8.69
C ALA A 103 -17.62 -7.44 9.84
N HIS A 104 -18.38 -8.49 9.49
CA HIS A 104 -19.05 -9.40 10.42
C HIS A 104 -18.41 -10.79 10.47
N ALA A 105 -17.27 -10.98 9.82
CA ALA A 105 -16.55 -12.24 9.84
C ALA A 105 -16.04 -12.43 11.26
N GLU A 106 -16.54 -13.46 11.95
CA GLU A 106 -15.90 -13.93 13.17
C GLU A 106 -14.47 -14.32 12.79
N VAL A 107 -13.51 -13.61 13.39
CA VAL A 107 -12.12 -14.03 13.41
C VAL A 107 -12.14 -15.42 14.01
N ARG A 108 -12.02 -16.45 13.17
CA ARG A 108 -11.72 -17.79 13.68
C ARG A 108 -10.37 -17.65 14.32
N ASP A 109 -10.35 -17.60 15.65
CA ASP A 109 -9.16 -17.67 16.46
C ASP A 109 -8.37 -18.88 15.96
N ALA A 110 -7.39 -18.64 15.10
CA ALA A 110 -6.37 -19.60 14.78
C ALA A 110 -5.71 -19.83 16.12
N LYS A 111 -6.08 -20.96 16.76
CA LYS A 111 -5.71 -21.41 18.09
C LYS A 111 -4.42 -20.73 18.50
N MET A 112 -4.54 -19.58 19.18
CA MET A 112 -3.38 -18.80 19.59
C MET A 112 -2.52 -19.80 20.35
N GLU A 113 -1.28 -20.00 19.89
CA GLU A 113 -0.33 -20.78 20.69
C GLU A 113 -0.45 -20.24 22.11
N GLN A 114 -0.70 -21.17 23.04
CA GLN A 114 -1.01 -20.84 24.42
C GLN A 114 -0.05 -19.75 24.86
N ILE A 115 -0.59 -18.57 25.20
CA ILE A 115 0.18 -17.53 25.87
C ILE A 115 0.88 -18.25 27.01
N ASP A 116 2.20 -18.33 26.96
CA ASP A 116 2.99 -18.93 28.03
C ASP A 116 2.62 -18.14 29.28
N ILE A 117 1.84 -18.76 30.18
CA ILE A 117 1.24 -18.11 31.35
C ILE A 117 2.33 -17.50 32.24
N LYS A 118 3.60 -17.87 32.02
CA LYS A 118 4.77 -17.31 32.71
C LYS A 118 5.08 -15.86 32.35
N HIS A 119 4.68 -15.37 31.19
CA HIS A 119 5.03 -14.04 30.69
C HIS A 119 3.76 -13.23 30.42
N ILE A 120 3.35 -12.40 31.39
CA ILE A 120 2.19 -11.53 31.29
C ILE A 120 2.69 -10.09 31.07
N PRO A 121 2.24 -9.39 30.00
CA PRO A 121 2.61 -7.99 29.80
C PRO A 121 1.94 -7.14 30.89
N SER A 122 2.74 -6.66 31.84
CA SER A 122 2.31 -5.79 32.94
C SER A 122 2.36 -4.30 32.54
N VAL A 123 3.27 -3.95 31.63
CA VAL A 123 3.54 -2.58 31.22
C VAL A 123 2.56 -2.13 30.13
N PRO A 124 1.73 -1.08 30.37
CA PRO A 124 0.81 -0.58 29.36
C PRO A 124 1.54 0.08 28.17
N LYS A 125 0.97 -0.03 26.96
CA LYS A 125 1.48 0.62 25.73
C LYS A 125 1.72 2.12 25.90
N THR A 126 0.87 2.81 26.66
CA THR A 126 1.01 4.26 26.93
C THR A 126 2.27 4.58 27.72
N PHE A 127 2.65 3.72 28.68
CA PHE A 127 3.86 3.88 29.47
C PHE A 127 5.10 3.55 28.65
N ALA A 128 5.05 2.48 27.86
CA ALA A 128 6.11 2.14 26.89
C ALA A 128 6.33 3.30 25.91
N LYS A 129 5.26 3.87 25.35
CA LYS A 129 5.34 5.04 24.47
C LYS A 129 6.00 6.24 25.14
N TYR A 130 5.60 6.56 26.38
CA TYR A 130 6.21 7.66 27.14
C TYR A 130 7.72 7.47 27.36
N LYS A 131 8.15 6.25 27.70
CA LYS A 131 9.57 5.92 27.88
C LYS A 131 10.33 5.95 26.56
N GLY A 132 9.78 5.32 25.53
CA GLY A 132 10.43 5.20 24.23
C GLY A 132 10.54 6.51 23.46
N ASP A 133 9.52 7.36 23.52
CA ASP A 133 9.53 8.67 22.85
C ASP A 133 10.66 9.57 23.38
N LYS A 134 11.09 9.39 24.65
CA LYS A 134 12.28 10.07 25.20
C LYS A 134 13.58 9.61 24.57
N MET A 135 13.66 8.34 24.15
CA MET A 135 14.85 7.78 23.50
C MET A 135 15.04 8.34 22.09
N LEU A 136 13.99 8.86 21.44
CA LEU A 136 14.10 9.51 20.13
C LEU A 136 15.13 10.64 20.13
N GLY A 137 15.23 11.39 21.23
CA GLY A 137 16.19 12.50 21.36
C GLY A 137 17.66 12.07 21.34
N GLN A 138 17.96 10.78 21.56
CA GLN A 138 19.31 10.23 21.46
C GLN A 138 19.67 9.81 20.03
N VAL A 139 18.71 9.77 19.11
CA VAL A 139 18.95 9.46 17.70
C VAL A 139 19.63 10.65 17.02
N PRO A 140 20.75 10.46 16.30
CA PRO A 140 21.38 11.52 15.53
C PRO A 140 20.39 12.13 14.53
N ASN A 141 20.31 13.46 14.48
CA ASN A 141 19.34 14.19 13.67
C ASN A 141 17.88 13.79 13.95
N PHE A 142 17.52 13.55 15.22
CA PHE A 142 16.17 13.15 15.65
C PHE A 142 15.03 13.97 15.04
N SER A 143 15.28 15.24 14.71
CA SER A 143 14.28 16.13 14.07
C SER A 143 13.78 15.59 12.73
N TYR A 144 14.54 14.72 12.06
CA TYR A 144 14.15 14.06 10.81
C TYR A 144 13.22 12.86 11.01
N TYR A 145 13.06 12.43 12.24
CA TYR A 145 12.39 11.19 12.57
C TYR A 145 11.23 11.39 13.55
N GLN A 146 10.47 10.32 13.73
CA GLN A 146 9.40 10.16 14.71
C GLN A 146 9.40 8.70 15.18
N MET A 147 8.73 8.40 16.29
CA MET A 147 8.49 7.02 16.69
C MET A 147 7.35 6.41 15.86
N GLY A 148 7.56 5.19 15.39
CA GLY A 148 6.52 4.34 14.80
C GLY A 148 5.56 3.80 15.87
N ASP A 149 4.70 2.87 15.48
CA ASP A 149 3.79 2.24 16.43
C ASP A 149 4.51 1.21 17.32
N TYR A 150 4.03 1.09 18.56
CA TYR A 150 4.55 0.14 19.53
C TYR A 150 3.78 -1.17 19.43
N SER A 151 4.49 -2.28 19.23
CA SER A 151 3.95 -3.63 19.22
C SER A 151 4.67 -4.51 20.25
N ILE A 152 3.98 -5.53 20.77
CA ILE A 152 4.58 -6.52 21.66
C ILE A 152 5.21 -7.61 20.80
N GLN A 153 6.47 -7.95 21.09
CA GLN A 153 7.17 -9.07 20.51
C GLN A 153 7.77 -9.94 21.62
N LYS A 154 7.95 -11.23 21.33
CA LYS A 154 8.70 -12.13 22.19
C LYS A 154 10.13 -12.18 21.67
N ILE A 155 11.09 -11.69 22.46
CA ILE A 155 12.52 -11.67 22.14
C ILE A 155 13.26 -12.26 23.34
N ASP A 156 14.14 -13.24 23.12
CA ASP A 156 14.91 -13.91 24.20
C ASP A 156 14.02 -14.48 25.33
N ASN A 157 12.82 -14.95 24.97
CA ASN A 157 11.81 -15.44 25.90
C ASN A 157 11.24 -14.40 26.88
N GLU A 158 11.42 -13.10 26.61
CA GLU A 158 10.76 -12.00 27.32
C GLU A 158 9.80 -11.24 26.38
N LEU A 159 8.67 -10.78 26.91
CA LEU A 159 7.79 -9.87 26.19
C LEU A 159 8.36 -8.46 26.23
N VAL A 160 8.53 -7.87 25.05
CA VAL A 160 9.08 -6.53 24.88
C VAL A 160 8.19 -5.70 23.97
N TRP A 161 8.02 -4.43 24.33
CA TRP A 161 7.52 -3.41 23.44
C TRP A 161 8.64 -2.98 22.49
N VAL A 162 8.38 -3.05 21.19
CA VAL A 162 9.28 -2.56 20.14
C VAL A 162 8.61 -1.48 19.32
N ALA A 163 9.37 -0.43 18.99
CA ALA A 163 8.92 0.62 18.08
C ALA A 163 10.07 1.07 17.17
N PRO A 164 9.91 0.99 15.84
CA PRO A 164 10.92 1.49 14.93
C PRO A 164 10.96 3.02 14.96
N VAL A 165 12.13 3.60 14.71
CA VAL A 165 12.22 5.00 14.30
C VAL A 165 11.71 5.10 12.87
N GLU A 166 10.97 6.15 12.53
CA GLU A 166 10.39 6.35 11.21
C GLU A 166 10.67 7.75 10.67
N TYR A 167 10.65 7.93 9.35
CA TYR A 167 10.79 9.26 8.77
C TYR A 167 9.60 10.14 9.13
N ASN A 168 9.87 11.38 9.52
CA ASN A 168 8.84 12.36 9.83
C ASN A 168 8.43 13.15 8.56
N GLY A 169 7.96 12.41 7.55
CA GLY A 169 7.49 12.99 6.30
C GLY A 169 8.55 13.21 5.22
N PHE A 170 8.10 13.73 4.08
CA PHE A 170 8.81 13.67 2.80
C PHE A 170 10.18 14.36 2.81
N PHE A 171 10.23 15.66 3.10
CA PHE A 171 11.49 16.41 3.05
C PHE A 171 12.51 15.91 4.07
N LYS A 172 12.04 15.45 5.23
CA LYS A 172 12.91 14.87 6.26
C LYS A 172 13.50 13.52 5.82
N SER A 173 12.72 12.68 5.12
CA SER A 173 13.23 11.43 4.54
C SER A 173 14.37 11.66 3.53
N LEU A 174 14.29 12.73 2.72
CA LEU A 174 15.34 13.09 1.77
C LEU A 174 16.65 13.48 2.47
N SER A 175 16.56 14.14 3.62
CA SER A 175 17.73 14.53 4.43
C SER A 175 18.33 13.37 5.23
N ALA A 176 17.47 12.52 5.81
CA ALA A 176 17.86 11.42 6.70
C ALA A 176 18.55 10.24 5.99
N LYS A 177 18.23 10.00 4.71
CA LYS A 177 18.71 8.91 3.83
C LYS A 177 18.42 7.47 4.30
N THR A 178 18.49 7.13 5.58
CA THR A 178 18.25 5.78 6.13
C THR A 178 17.72 5.86 7.55
N VAL A 179 16.86 4.93 7.94
CA VAL A 179 16.46 4.78 9.34
C VAL A 179 17.49 3.89 10.04
N THR A 180 17.93 4.29 11.24
CA THR A 180 19.10 3.68 11.91
C THR A 180 18.85 3.04 13.26
N ALA A 181 17.64 3.17 13.82
CA ALA A 181 17.38 2.72 15.16
C ALA A 181 15.93 2.29 15.40
N TYR A 182 15.72 1.55 16.48
CA TYR A 182 14.42 1.26 17.07
C TYR A 182 14.56 1.24 18.58
N VAL A 183 13.44 1.31 19.29
CA VAL A 183 13.41 1.24 20.75
C VAL A 183 12.87 -0.10 21.20
N LYS A 184 13.48 -0.67 22.24
CA LYS A 184 13.05 -1.88 22.94
C LYS A 184 12.81 -1.54 24.40
N ILE A 185 11.69 -2.00 24.96
CA ILE A 185 11.29 -1.76 26.35
C ILE A 185 10.69 -3.05 26.89
N SER A 186 11.01 -3.44 28.12
CA SER A 186 10.33 -4.58 28.75
C SER A 186 8.82 -4.34 28.81
N ALA A 187 8.04 -5.33 28.40
CA ALA A 187 6.59 -5.34 28.63
C ALA A 187 6.23 -5.95 30.00
N GLU A 188 7.20 -6.50 30.72
CA GLU A 188 7.01 -7.26 31.97
C GLU A 188 7.50 -6.50 33.21
N ASP A 189 8.50 -5.62 33.07
CA ASP A 189 9.06 -4.81 34.16
C ASP A 189 8.93 -3.30 33.91
N GLU A 190 8.13 -2.63 34.74
CA GLU A 190 7.95 -1.17 34.73
C GLU A 190 9.22 -0.40 35.13
N ASN A 191 10.18 -1.02 35.81
CA ASN A 191 11.42 -0.37 36.24
C ASN A 191 12.53 -0.51 35.20
N ALA A 192 12.42 -1.45 34.26
CA ALA A 192 13.40 -1.64 33.20
C ALA A 192 13.55 -0.35 32.35
N PRO A 193 14.80 0.03 32.00
CA PRO A 193 15.03 1.18 31.14
C PRO A 193 14.55 0.91 29.71
N ALA A 194 14.30 1.98 28.95
CA ALA A 194 14.13 1.88 27.50
C ALA A 194 15.52 1.81 26.84
N GLU A 195 15.69 0.88 25.90
CA GLU A 195 16.93 0.67 25.17
C GLU A 195 16.79 1.19 23.74
N LEU A 196 17.75 2.02 23.31
CA LEU A 196 17.85 2.45 21.91
C LEU A 196 18.78 1.51 21.15
N MET A 197 18.19 0.66 20.32
CA MET A 197 18.90 -0.26 19.46
C MET A 197 19.30 0.50 18.19
N SER A 198 20.60 0.79 18.03
CA SER A 198 21.13 1.64 16.96
C SER A 198 22.26 0.96 16.18
N GLY A 199 22.66 1.55 15.05
CA GLY A 199 23.71 1.01 14.18
C GLY A 199 23.19 0.11 13.06
N TYR A 200 21.88 -0.02 12.94
CA TYR A 200 21.24 -0.73 11.83
C TYR A 200 21.01 0.21 10.63
N ALA A 201 20.74 -0.36 9.46
CA ALA A 201 20.35 0.40 8.28
C ALA A 201 19.09 -0.22 7.67
N MET A 202 17.93 0.30 8.07
CA MET A 202 16.64 -0.12 7.53
C MET A 202 16.39 0.61 6.21
N LYS A 203 16.73 -0.05 5.10
CA LYS A 203 16.61 0.49 3.74
C LYS A 203 15.15 0.66 3.30
N TYR A 204 14.29 -0.29 3.69
CA TYR A 204 12.88 -0.31 3.33
C TYR A 204 12.04 -0.19 4.58
N VAL A 205 11.26 0.89 4.67
CA VAL A 205 10.39 1.18 5.82
C VAL A 205 9.02 1.67 5.33
N PRO A 206 7.94 1.52 6.11
CA PRO A 206 6.60 1.99 5.75
C PRO A 206 6.54 3.50 5.50
N SER A 207 7.23 4.27 6.34
CA SER A 207 7.37 5.74 6.22
C SER A 207 8.28 6.20 5.07
N GLY A 208 8.93 5.26 4.37
CA GLY A 208 9.85 5.54 3.27
C GLY A 208 9.12 6.04 2.03
N TYR A 209 9.81 6.81 1.20
CA TYR A 209 9.28 7.33 -0.06
C TYR A 209 9.98 6.66 -1.25
N PHE A 210 9.26 6.60 -2.38
CA PHE A 210 9.77 6.04 -3.64
C PHE A 210 10.38 4.64 -3.47
N SER A 211 11.65 4.45 -3.83
CA SER A 211 12.34 3.15 -3.71
C SER A 211 12.64 2.72 -2.27
N GLY A 212 12.52 3.63 -1.28
CA GLY A 212 12.68 3.31 0.14
C GLY A 212 11.37 2.86 0.82
N ASN A 213 10.24 2.95 0.13
CA ASN A 213 8.97 2.49 0.68
C ASN A 213 8.86 0.96 0.56
N ILE A 214 8.60 0.28 1.69
CA ILE A 214 8.53 -1.18 1.73
C ILE A 214 7.41 -1.76 0.84
N TYR A 215 6.23 -1.16 0.84
CA TYR A 215 5.10 -1.64 0.02
C TYR A 215 5.41 -1.51 -1.47
N ARG A 216 6.09 -0.43 -1.89
CA ARG A 216 6.52 -0.26 -3.29
C ARG A 216 7.57 -1.30 -3.68
N HIS A 217 8.49 -1.60 -2.78
CA HIS A 217 9.51 -2.62 -3.04
C HIS A 217 8.87 -3.99 -3.25
N ILE A 218 7.99 -4.42 -2.34
CA ILE A 218 7.28 -5.70 -2.44
C ILE A 218 6.42 -5.76 -3.70
N ARG A 219 5.71 -4.68 -4.00
CA ARG A 219 4.83 -4.60 -5.17
C ARG A 219 5.57 -4.66 -6.51
N ALA A 220 6.86 -4.32 -6.55
CA ALA A 220 7.68 -4.52 -7.74
C ALA A 220 7.86 -6.02 -8.06
N ASP A 221 7.97 -6.85 -7.03
CA ASP A 221 8.13 -8.29 -7.13
C ASP A 221 6.77 -9.03 -7.19
N TYR A 222 5.75 -8.47 -6.53
CA TYR A 222 4.39 -9.04 -6.44
C TYR A 222 3.31 -8.02 -6.85
N PRO A 223 3.13 -7.74 -8.16
CA PRO A 223 2.28 -6.65 -8.63
C PRO A 223 0.78 -6.80 -8.36
N SER A 224 0.31 -8.04 -8.20
CA SER A 224 -1.11 -8.39 -8.00
C SER A 224 -1.45 -8.86 -6.59
N ALA A 225 -0.49 -8.84 -5.66
CA ALA A 225 -0.72 -9.25 -4.28
C ALA A 225 -1.51 -8.17 -3.53
N VAL A 226 -2.40 -8.62 -2.64
CA VAL A 226 -3.07 -7.76 -1.65
C VAL A 226 -2.12 -7.64 -0.47
N LEU A 227 -1.55 -6.45 -0.27
CA LEU A 227 -0.63 -6.20 0.83
C LEU A 227 -1.40 -5.72 2.06
N PHE A 228 -1.10 -6.32 3.22
CA PHE A 228 -1.60 -5.88 4.52
C PHE A 228 -0.60 -4.94 5.20
N GLU A 229 -0.95 -4.42 6.37
CA GLU A 229 -0.10 -3.50 7.13
C GLU A 229 1.20 -4.18 7.58
N ALA A 230 2.31 -3.46 7.45
CA ALA A 230 3.62 -3.90 7.88
C ALA A 230 3.73 -3.92 9.40
N SER A 231 4.20 -5.04 9.95
CA SER A 231 4.55 -5.22 11.36
C SER A 231 6.06 -5.11 11.55
N PHE A 232 6.50 -4.49 12.64
CA PHE A 232 7.92 -4.41 12.99
C PHE A 232 8.29 -5.49 13.99
N GLU A 233 9.16 -6.40 13.58
CA GLU A 233 9.47 -7.64 14.30
C GLU A 233 11.00 -7.85 14.32
N PRO A 234 11.71 -7.25 15.29
CA PRO A 234 13.11 -7.55 15.48
C PRO A 234 13.31 -9.04 15.80
N LYS A 235 14.37 -9.62 15.25
CA LYS A 235 14.77 -11.00 15.55
C LYS A 235 15.37 -11.10 16.95
N ASP A 236 15.54 -12.33 17.43
CA ASP A 236 16.25 -12.65 18.69
C ASP A 236 17.66 -12.05 18.73
N ASP A 237 18.35 -11.94 17.59
CA ASP A 237 19.68 -11.30 17.51
C ASP A 237 19.65 -9.75 17.55
N GLY A 238 18.47 -9.14 17.66
CA GLY A 238 18.26 -7.69 17.64
C GLY A 238 18.21 -7.07 16.24
N SER A 239 18.31 -7.86 15.16
CA SER A 239 18.22 -7.33 13.80
C SER A 239 16.81 -6.83 13.50
N PRO A 240 16.63 -5.56 13.09
CA PRO A 240 15.32 -5.02 12.77
C PRO A 240 14.79 -5.59 11.45
N VAL A 241 13.56 -6.11 11.49
CA VAL A 241 12.87 -6.61 10.29
C VAL A 241 11.45 -6.06 10.27
N TYR A 242 10.97 -5.75 9.06
CA TYR A 242 9.56 -5.52 8.80
C TYR A 242 8.98 -6.75 8.11
N VAL A 243 7.85 -7.22 8.62
CA VAL A 243 7.07 -8.31 8.04
C VAL A 243 5.82 -7.72 7.42
N VAL A 244 5.57 -8.02 6.15
CA VAL A 244 4.38 -7.56 5.43
C VAL A 244 3.60 -8.79 4.98
N PRO A 245 2.45 -9.08 5.63
CA PRO A 245 1.58 -10.13 5.16
C PRO A 245 1.04 -9.78 3.78
N TYR A 246 0.93 -10.77 2.91
CA TYR A 246 0.31 -10.61 1.60
C TYR A 246 -0.67 -11.74 1.35
N GLY A 247 -1.74 -11.43 0.60
CA GLY A 247 -2.75 -12.38 0.19
C GLY A 247 -2.95 -12.38 -1.32
N HIS A 248 -3.57 -13.45 -1.81
CA HIS A 248 -4.09 -13.53 -3.16
C HIS A 248 -5.59 -13.80 -3.09
N TYR A 249 -6.34 -13.23 -4.03
CA TYR A 249 -7.73 -13.63 -4.22
C TYR A 249 -7.73 -15.03 -4.84
N GLU A 250 -8.02 -16.06 -4.05
CA GLU A 250 -8.41 -17.35 -4.60
C GLU A 250 -9.89 -17.27 -5.00
N SER A 251 -10.17 -17.30 -6.30
CA SER A 251 -11.54 -17.30 -6.84
C SER A 251 -12.27 -18.64 -6.67
N THR A 252 -11.78 -19.55 -5.82
CA THR A 252 -12.38 -20.86 -5.64
C THR A 252 -12.61 -21.15 -4.18
N VAL A 253 -13.83 -20.87 -3.71
CA VAL A 253 -14.37 -21.54 -2.53
C VAL A 253 -14.57 -23.02 -2.87
N THR A 254 -13.49 -23.80 -2.83
CA THR A 254 -13.60 -25.27 -2.82
C THR A 254 -13.61 -25.72 -1.37
N TYR A 255 -14.79 -25.94 -0.81
CA TYR A 255 -14.92 -26.73 0.41
C TYR A 255 -14.49 -28.16 0.10
N ARG A 256 -13.21 -28.47 0.33
CA ARG A 256 -12.75 -29.86 0.42
C ARG A 256 -12.20 -30.09 1.81
N THR A 257 -13.09 -30.52 2.71
CA THR A 257 -12.70 -31.16 3.96
C THR A 257 -12.06 -32.51 3.61
N SER A 258 -10.74 -32.60 3.71
CA SER A 258 -10.06 -33.89 3.85
C SER A 258 -9.31 -33.91 5.17
N THR A 259 -9.96 -34.49 6.18
CA THR A 259 -9.33 -35.01 7.38
C THR A 259 -8.39 -36.15 6.98
N GLY A 260 -7.10 -35.98 7.22
CA GLY A 260 -6.10 -37.03 7.06
C GLY A 260 -5.01 -36.85 8.10
N TYR A 261 -5.11 -37.61 9.19
CA TYR A 261 -4.00 -37.84 10.11
C TYR A 261 -3.05 -38.83 9.43
N SER A 262 -1.76 -38.53 9.38
CA SER A 262 -0.73 -39.56 9.26
C SER A 262 0.19 -39.48 10.46
N SER A 263 0.25 -40.61 11.15
CA SER A 263 1.18 -41.03 12.22
C SER A 263 2.64 -40.65 11.96
#